data_AF-A0A2N5ZP76-F1
#
_entry.id   AF-A0A2N5ZP76-F1
#
_cell.length_a   1.000
_cell.length_b   1.000
_cell.length_c   1.000
_cell.angle_alpha   90.00
_cell.angle_beta   90.00
_cell.angle_gamma   90.00
#
_symmetry.space_group_name_H-M   'P 1'
#
loop_
_entity.id
_entity.type
_entity.pdbx_description
1 polymer ?
#
loop_
_entity_poly.entity_id
_entity_poly.type
_entity_poly.pdbx_seq_one_letter_code
_entity_poly.pdbx_strand_id
1 'polypeptide(L)'
;MENFEFKAFVIEEKDGKYIRSIKFRNIDDLPAGDLLVKVHYSSLNYKDALSAIGNKGVTRNYPHTPGIDAVGVVIKSDSHEFTEGEKVIVTSYDLGMDTDGGFGQYIRVPSEWAIKLPEKISMKEAMILGTAGLTAGIMVLRLSELVKPKQGKIAVSGATGGVGSLSVAILAKLGYEVIAITGKEDEKAFLFELGAKEILLRKEIETEESRPLLKGQFAGGIDTVGGAILENIIKSVNNMGA
;
A
#
# COMPACT_ATOMS: atom_id res chain seq x y z
N MET A 1 16.74 22.98 -24.42
CA MET A 1 16.28 22.98 -23.02
C MET A 1 17.42 22.40 -22.20
N GLU A 2 17.77 23.00 -21.07
CA GLU A 2 18.89 22.50 -20.25
C GLU A 2 18.67 21.02 -19.93
N ASN A 3 19.71 20.22 -20.15
CA ASN A 3 19.74 18.78 -19.96
C ASN A 3 19.64 18.49 -18.45
N PHE A 4 18.43 18.48 -17.90
CA PHE A 4 18.23 18.36 -16.46
C PHE A 4 18.32 16.89 -16.04
N GLU A 5 19.46 16.53 -15.45
CA GLU A 5 19.71 15.18 -14.96
C GLU A 5 19.24 15.00 -13.50
N PHE A 6 18.75 13.81 -13.19
CA PHE A 6 18.31 13.42 -11.85
C PHE A 6 18.67 11.97 -11.55
N LYS A 7 18.71 11.62 -10.26
CA LYS A 7 18.97 10.23 -9.82
C LYS A 7 17.68 9.41 -9.77
N ALA A 8 17.76 8.17 -10.21
CA ALA A 8 16.71 7.18 -10.08
C ALA A 8 17.28 5.79 -9.77
N PHE A 9 16.50 4.97 -9.05
CA PHE A 9 16.78 3.55 -8.90
C PHE A 9 16.22 2.77 -10.10
N VAL A 10 17.10 2.29 -10.97
CA VAL A 10 16.74 1.70 -12.26
C VAL A 10 16.96 0.19 -12.25
N ILE A 11 16.00 -0.53 -12.81
CA ILE A 11 16.04 -1.97 -13.09
C ILE A 11 16.27 -2.18 -14.58
N GLU A 12 17.26 -2.99 -14.92
CA GLU A 12 17.57 -3.39 -16.29
C GLU A 12 17.48 -4.91 -16.44
N GLU A 13 16.90 -5.41 -17.52
CA GLU A 13 16.94 -6.82 -17.89
C GLU A 13 18.12 -7.07 -18.84
N LYS A 14 19.01 -8.01 -18.49
CA LYS A 14 20.09 -8.51 -19.35
C LYS A 14 20.17 -10.02 -19.25
N ASP A 15 19.99 -10.71 -20.37
CA ASP A 15 20.02 -12.18 -20.45
C ASP A 15 19.13 -12.88 -19.40
N GLY A 16 17.93 -12.33 -19.17
CA GLY A 16 16.97 -12.83 -18.18
C GLY A 16 17.32 -12.53 -16.71
N LYS A 17 18.37 -11.73 -16.45
CA LYS A 17 18.75 -11.25 -15.11
C LYS A 17 18.34 -9.79 -14.94
N TYR A 18 17.89 -9.45 -13.74
CA TYR A 18 17.44 -8.10 -13.39
C TYR A 18 18.48 -7.38 -12.52
N ILE A 19 19.16 -6.40 -13.12
CA ILE A 19 20.23 -5.61 -12.53
C ILE A 19 19.63 -4.34 -11.91
N ARG A 20 19.97 -4.08 -10.65
CA ARG A 20 19.48 -2.95 -9.84
C ARG A 20 20.61 -1.96 -9.61
N SER A 21 20.42 -0.70 -9.98
CA SER A 21 21.45 0.34 -9.78
C SER A 21 20.85 1.73 -9.67
N ILE A 22 21.53 2.64 -8.96
CA ILE A 22 21.20 4.07 -9.00
C ILE A 22 21.88 4.67 -10.22
N LYS A 23 21.12 5.32 -11.09
CA LYS A 23 21.62 5.96 -12.32
C LYS A 23 21.18 7.42 -12.40
N PHE A 24 21.93 8.20 -13.18
CA PHE A 24 21.46 9.50 -13.66
C PHE A 24 20.57 9.28 -14.88
N ARG A 25 19.47 10.01 -14.95
CA ARG A 25 18.50 10.02 -16.04
C ARG A 25 18.16 11.45 -16.42
N ASN A 26 17.72 11.65 -17.66
CA ASN A 26 17.22 12.95 -18.08
C ASN A 26 15.71 13.06 -17.91
N ILE A 27 15.20 14.26 -17.59
CA ILE A 27 13.75 14.52 -17.58
C ILE A 27 13.12 14.24 -18.96
N ASP A 28 13.85 14.48 -20.05
CA ASP A 28 13.38 14.21 -21.40
C ASP A 28 13.16 12.70 -21.65
N ASP A 29 13.82 11.82 -20.89
CA ASP A 29 13.69 10.36 -20.96
C ASP A 29 12.48 9.81 -20.17
N LEU A 30 11.76 10.65 -19.43
CA LEU A 30 10.57 10.20 -18.69
C LEU A 30 9.45 9.79 -19.67
N PRO A 31 8.49 8.94 -19.27
CA PRO A 31 7.34 8.62 -20.13
C PRO A 31 6.47 9.85 -20.39
N ALA A 32 5.58 9.78 -21.40
CA ALA A 32 4.64 10.85 -21.67
C ALA A 32 3.68 11.09 -20.50
N GLY A 33 3.29 12.36 -20.30
CA GLY A 33 2.40 12.79 -19.22
C GLY A 33 2.35 14.32 -19.17
N ASP A 34 1.27 14.87 -18.61
CA ASP A 34 0.99 16.30 -18.52
C ASP A 34 1.32 16.89 -17.13
N LEU A 35 1.82 16.07 -16.20
CA LEU A 35 2.24 16.50 -14.87
C LEU A 35 3.66 16.03 -14.56
N LEU A 36 4.59 16.98 -14.40
CA LEU A 36 5.95 16.74 -13.94
C LEU A 36 6.07 17.08 -12.45
N VAL A 37 6.48 16.10 -11.65
CA VAL A 37 6.57 16.22 -10.19
C VAL A 37 8.00 15.96 -9.75
N LYS A 38 8.53 16.87 -8.92
CA LYS A 38 9.76 16.62 -8.14
C LYS A 38 9.39 15.83 -6.91
N VAL A 39 9.87 14.59 -6.83
CA VAL A 39 9.58 13.67 -5.73
C VAL A 39 10.43 14.04 -4.51
N HIS A 40 9.78 14.14 -3.36
CA HIS A 40 10.42 14.40 -2.06
C HIS A 40 10.50 13.14 -1.21
N TYR A 41 9.43 12.34 -1.21
CA TYR A 41 9.38 11.06 -0.52
C TYR A 41 8.66 10.03 -1.38
N SER A 42 8.99 8.77 -1.13
CA SER A 42 8.33 7.59 -1.66
C SER A 42 8.21 6.58 -0.51
N SER A 43 7.40 5.54 -0.70
CA SER A 43 7.24 4.44 0.24
C SER A 43 7.72 3.13 -0.39
N LEU A 44 8.05 2.14 0.44
CA LEU A 44 8.51 0.83 -0.02
C LEU A 44 7.44 -0.22 0.24
N ASN A 45 6.84 -0.73 -0.83
CA ASN A 45 5.79 -1.75 -0.78
C ASN A 45 6.31 -3.11 -1.28
N TYR A 46 5.57 -4.18 -0.96
CA TYR A 46 5.87 -5.52 -1.47
C TYR A 46 5.87 -5.58 -3.01
N LYS A 47 4.97 -4.82 -3.65
CA LYS A 47 4.88 -4.72 -5.12
C LYS A 47 6.14 -4.10 -5.73
N ASP A 48 6.77 -3.14 -5.07
CA ASP A 48 8.02 -2.54 -5.54
C ASP A 48 9.17 -3.56 -5.54
N ALA A 49 9.21 -4.44 -4.54
CA ALA A 49 10.17 -5.54 -4.51
C ALA A 49 9.93 -6.53 -5.66
N LEU A 50 8.67 -6.88 -5.93
CA LEU A 50 8.31 -7.75 -7.07
C LEU A 50 8.70 -7.14 -8.42
N SER A 51 8.44 -5.84 -8.58
CA SER A 51 8.87 -5.06 -9.73
C SER A 51 10.40 -5.08 -9.87
N ALA A 52 11.13 -4.82 -8.78
CA ALA A 52 12.59 -4.78 -8.77
C ALA A 52 13.30 -6.12 -9.03
N ILE A 53 12.63 -7.26 -8.78
CA ILE A 53 13.18 -8.60 -9.05
C ILE A 53 12.75 -9.18 -10.40
N GLY A 54 11.97 -8.44 -11.19
CA GLY A 54 11.61 -8.88 -12.54
C GLY A 54 10.34 -9.71 -12.65
N ASN A 55 9.39 -9.56 -11.72
CA ASN A 55 8.12 -10.27 -11.82
C ASN A 55 7.30 -9.74 -13.00
N LYS A 56 7.15 -10.55 -14.06
CA LYS A 56 6.43 -10.17 -15.30
C LYS A 56 4.93 -9.95 -15.13
N GLY A 57 4.36 -10.38 -14.00
CA GLY A 57 2.99 -10.03 -13.60
C GLY A 57 2.85 -8.59 -13.08
N VAL A 58 3.97 -7.94 -12.73
CA VAL A 58 4.02 -6.57 -12.20
C VAL A 58 4.63 -5.62 -13.21
N THR A 59 5.83 -5.90 -13.73
CA THR A 59 6.52 -5.04 -14.70
C THR A 59 6.98 -5.87 -15.89
N ARG A 60 6.67 -5.37 -17.09
CA ARG A 60 6.91 -6.05 -18.36
C ARG A 60 8.02 -5.39 -19.16
N ASN A 61 8.17 -4.08 -19.04
CA ASN A 61 9.12 -3.30 -19.82
C ASN A 61 10.33 -2.89 -18.98
N TYR A 62 11.54 -3.07 -19.54
CA TYR A 62 12.81 -2.65 -18.95
C TYR A 62 13.63 -1.87 -19.98
N PRO A 63 14.44 -0.87 -19.58
CA PRO A 63 14.66 -0.44 -18.20
C PRO A 63 13.48 0.34 -17.60
N HIS A 64 13.30 0.28 -16.28
CA HIS A 64 12.28 1.07 -15.58
C HIS A 64 12.72 1.45 -14.16
N THR A 65 12.02 2.41 -13.57
CA THR A 65 12.16 2.88 -12.18
C THR A 65 10.99 2.40 -11.32
N PRO A 66 11.17 1.58 -10.27
CA PRO A 66 10.09 1.17 -9.39
C PRO A 66 9.57 2.30 -8.48
N GLY A 67 8.57 2.01 -7.66
CA GLY A 67 8.03 2.91 -6.65
C GLY A 67 6.59 3.31 -6.97
N ILE A 68 5.62 2.59 -6.40
CA ILE A 68 4.18 2.83 -6.60
C ILE A 68 3.65 4.07 -5.88
N ASP A 69 4.45 4.66 -4.99
CA ASP A 69 4.06 5.84 -4.21
C ASP A 69 5.05 6.99 -4.45
N ALA A 70 4.53 8.19 -4.63
CA ALA A 70 5.32 9.41 -4.65
C ALA A 70 4.55 10.55 -3.99
N VAL A 71 5.26 11.42 -3.29
CA VAL A 71 4.78 12.74 -2.90
C VAL A 71 5.82 13.78 -3.29
N GLY A 72 5.36 14.92 -3.77
CA GLY A 72 6.25 15.92 -4.32
C GLY A 72 5.62 17.25 -4.58
N VAL A 73 6.35 18.06 -5.34
CA VAL A 73 5.94 19.39 -5.79
C VAL A 73 5.83 19.38 -7.31
N VAL A 74 4.74 19.93 -7.83
CA VAL A 74 4.54 20.13 -9.27
C VAL A 74 5.58 21.12 -9.78
N ILE A 75 6.38 20.71 -10.75
CA ILE A 75 7.40 21.54 -11.41
C ILE A 75 6.91 22.07 -12.74
N LYS A 76 6.05 21.32 -13.43
CA LYS A 76 5.38 21.74 -14.65
C LYS A 76 4.04 21.01 -14.74
N SER A 77 3.00 21.71 -15.20
CA SER A 77 1.72 21.10 -15.58
C SER A 77 1.21 21.68 -16.89
N ASP A 78 0.77 20.79 -17.78
CA ASP A 78 0.00 21.14 -18.98
C ASP A 78 -1.52 20.90 -18.76
N SER A 79 -1.92 20.54 -17.53
CA SER A 79 -3.32 20.33 -17.09
C SER A 79 -3.85 21.56 -16.35
N HIS A 80 -5.17 21.74 -16.33
CA HIS A 80 -5.84 22.82 -15.58
C HIS A 80 -6.09 22.47 -14.10
N GLU A 81 -5.91 21.21 -13.70
CA GLU A 81 -6.20 20.75 -12.33
C GLU A 81 -5.10 21.12 -11.33
N PHE A 82 -3.87 21.29 -11.83
CA PHE A 82 -2.68 21.54 -11.02
C PHE A 82 -1.87 22.71 -11.55
N THR A 83 -1.20 23.40 -10.63
CA THR A 83 -0.30 24.52 -10.94
C THR A 83 1.08 24.28 -10.35
N GLU A 84 2.10 24.90 -10.94
CA GLU A 84 3.48 24.82 -10.43
C GLU A 84 3.55 25.25 -8.96
N GLY A 85 4.30 24.50 -8.16
CA GLY A 85 4.45 24.72 -6.72
C GLY A 85 3.42 23.99 -5.85
N GLU A 86 2.35 23.43 -6.41
CA GLU A 86 1.40 22.63 -5.64
C GLU A 86 2.03 21.31 -5.15
N LYS A 87 1.59 20.89 -3.96
CA LYS A 87 2.04 19.65 -3.33
C LYS A 87 1.05 18.54 -3.68
N VAL A 88 1.56 17.46 -4.25
CA VAL A 88 0.73 16.36 -4.77
C VAL A 88 1.22 15.00 -4.29
N ILE A 89 0.29 14.07 -4.15
CA ILE A 89 0.52 12.64 -3.98
C ILE A 89 0.18 11.98 -5.33
N VAL A 90 1.04 11.08 -5.79
CA VAL A 90 0.79 10.19 -6.92
C VAL A 90 0.97 8.76 -6.41
N THR A 91 -0.07 7.95 -6.52
CA THR A 91 -0.07 6.56 -6.01
C THR A 91 -0.92 5.69 -6.93
N SER A 92 -0.64 4.39 -6.96
CA SER A 92 -1.43 3.39 -7.69
C SER A 92 -1.28 3.51 -9.22
N TYR A 93 -2.36 3.24 -9.98
CA TYR A 93 -2.36 3.16 -11.44
C TYR A 93 -1.21 2.30 -11.97
N ASP A 94 -0.47 2.79 -12.97
CA ASP A 94 0.69 2.12 -13.56
C ASP A 94 2.04 2.60 -12.97
N LEU A 95 2.02 3.50 -11.98
CA LEU A 95 3.22 4.06 -11.35
C LEU A 95 4.08 2.94 -10.72
N GLY A 96 5.37 2.92 -11.05
CA GLY A 96 6.32 1.92 -10.56
C GLY A 96 6.16 0.52 -11.16
N MET A 97 5.25 0.36 -12.13
CA MET A 97 5.10 -0.83 -12.96
C MET A 97 5.74 -0.58 -14.34
N ASP A 98 4.94 -0.37 -15.38
CA ASP A 98 5.43 -0.06 -16.72
C ASP A 98 5.65 1.45 -16.93
N THR A 99 5.17 2.28 -15.99
CA THR A 99 5.47 3.72 -15.89
C THR A 99 6.47 3.97 -14.76
N ASP A 100 7.47 4.80 -15.01
CA ASP A 100 8.51 5.14 -14.02
C ASP A 100 7.94 5.71 -12.72
N GLY A 101 8.36 5.11 -11.60
CA GLY A 101 7.85 5.32 -10.26
C GLY A 101 8.64 6.25 -9.35
N GLY A 102 8.16 6.36 -8.11
CA GLY A 102 8.64 7.27 -7.07
C GLY A 102 10.05 6.99 -6.54
N PHE A 103 10.76 5.96 -6.99
CA PHE A 103 12.19 5.78 -6.70
C PHE A 103 13.09 6.59 -7.65
N GLY A 104 12.52 7.53 -8.40
CA GLY A 104 13.20 8.64 -9.07
C GLY A 104 13.00 9.95 -8.32
N GLN A 105 13.97 10.87 -8.44
CA GLN A 105 13.80 12.24 -7.92
C GLN A 105 12.74 13.06 -8.69
N TYR A 106 12.38 12.61 -9.90
CA TYR A 106 11.33 13.21 -10.73
C TYR A 106 10.50 12.11 -11.38
N ILE A 107 9.20 12.37 -11.54
CA ILE A 107 8.28 11.53 -12.30
C ILE A 107 7.45 12.41 -13.24
N ARG A 108 7.04 11.84 -14.38
CA ARG A 108 6.07 12.45 -15.31
C ARG A 108 4.91 11.49 -15.49
N VAL A 109 3.71 11.94 -15.18
CA VAL A 109 2.49 11.12 -15.14
C VAL A 109 1.29 11.89 -15.70
N PRO A 110 0.19 11.20 -16.05
CA PRO A 110 -1.11 11.85 -16.24
C PRO A 110 -1.59 12.54 -14.95
N SER A 111 -2.13 13.76 -15.06
CA SER A 111 -2.57 14.56 -13.91
C SER A 111 -3.68 13.89 -13.12
N GLU A 112 -4.52 13.11 -13.78
CA GLU A 112 -5.60 12.30 -13.22
C GLU A 112 -5.13 11.22 -12.23
N TRP A 113 -3.83 10.92 -12.17
CA TRP A 113 -3.26 10.02 -11.14
C TRP A 113 -2.87 10.77 -9.85
N ALA A 114 -2.78 12.09 -9.92
CA ALA A 114 -2.37 12.92 -8.81
C ALA A 114 -3.57 13.37 -7.98
N ILE A 115 -3.35 13.50 -6.68
CA ILE A 115 -4.27 14.19 -5.77
C ILE A 115 -3.51 15.26 -5.00
N LYS A 116 -4.21 16.34 -4.63
CA LYS A 116 -3.61 17.38 -3.77
C LYS A 116 -3.28 16.81 -2.41
N LEU A 117 -2.08 17.11 -1.91
CA LEU A 117 -1.67 16.76 -0.55
C LEU A 117 -2.63 17.44 0.46
N PRO A 118 -3.33 16.70 1.32
CA PRO A 118 -4.20 17.30 2.33
C PRO A 118 -3.43 18.22 3.28
N GLU A 119 -3.99 19.38 3.61
CA GLU A 119 -3.31 20.42 4.42
C GLU A 119 -2.82 19.94 5.79
N LYS A 120 -3.50 18.94 6.36
CA LYS A 120 -3.24 18.43 7.72
C LYS A 120 -2.19 17.33 7.78
N ILE A 121 -1.62 16.90 6.65
CA ILE A 121 -0.56 15.89 6.63
C ILE A 121 0.68 16.43 5.91
N SER A 122 1.84 16.19 6.50
CA SER A 122 3.11 16.45 5.84
C SER A 122 3.34 15.47 4.69
N MET A 123 4.23 15.81 3.77
CA MET A 123 4.67 14.90 2.71
C MET A 123 5.21 13.58 3.27
N LYS A 124 5.98 13.65 4.37
CA LYS A 124 6.53 12.47 5.03
C LYS A 124 5.41 11.57 5.58
N GLU A 125 4.41 12.15 6.26
CA GLU A 125 3.26 11.40 6.77
C GLU A 125 2.45 10.77 5.64
N ALA A 126 2.26 11.47 4.52
CA ALA A 126 1.59 10.91 3.35
C ALA A 126 2.27 9.63 2.84
N MET A 127 3.61 9.59 2.83
CA MET A 127 4.36 8.40 2.40
C MET A 127 4.59 7.36 3.51
N ILE A 128 4.44 7.73 4.79
CA ILE A 128 4.30 6.75 5.88
C ILE A 128 3.01 5.94 5.70
N LEU A 129 1.93 6.59 5.26
CA LEU A 129 0.70 5.91 4.87
C LEU A 129 0.90 5.13 3.57
N GLY A 130 1.26 5.82 2.49
CA GLY A 130 1.48 5.23 1.16
C GLY A 130 0.32 4.38 0.66
N THR A 131 0.61 3.48 -0.27
CA THR A 131 -0.34 2.49 -0.80
C THR A 131 -0.89 1.60 0.32
N ALA A 132 -0.07 1.22 1.31
CA ALA A 132 -0.51 0.37 2.42
C ALA A 132 -1.63 1.00 3.25
N GLY A 133 -1.49 2.28 3.60
CA GLY A 133 -2.46 3.05 4.36
C GLY A 133 -3.70 3.40 3.56
N LEU A 134 -3.55 3.71 2.27
CA LEU A 134 -4.69 3.88 1.38
C LEU A 134 -5.52 2.58 1.31
N THR A 135 -4.86 1.44 1.14
CA THR A 135 -5.52 0.12 1.09
C THR A 135 -6.25 -0.17 2.40
N ALA A 136 -5.58 0.02 3.55
CA ALA A 136 -6.20 -0.15 4.86
C ALA A 136 -7.43 0.76 5.03
N GLY A 137 -7.33 2.03 4.64
CA GLY A 137 -8.43 2.99 4.70
C GLY A 137 -9.64 2.58 3.87
N ILE A 138 -9.43 2.12 2.63
CA ILE A 138 -10.52 1.65 1.75
C ILE A 138 -11.20 0.40 2.34
N MET A 139 -10.41 -0.56 2.83
CA MET A 139 -10.95 -1.79 3.45
C MET A 139 -11.79 -1.47 4.69
N VAL A 140 -11.27 -0.59 5.56
CA VAL A 140 -12.01 -0.17 6.76
C VAL A 140 -13.27 0.62 6.41
N LEU A 141 -13.19 1.52 5.43
CA LEU A 141 -14.36 2.27 4.95
C LEU A 141 -15.46 1.30 4.51
N ARG A 142 -15.13 0.34 3.64
CA ARG A 142 -16.09 -0.64 3.14
C ARG A 142 -16.66 -1.53 4.24
N LEU A 143 -15.82 -2.01 5.16
CA LEU A 143 -16.27 -2.78 6.32
C LEU A 143 -17.24 -1.97 7.21
N SER A 144 -16.95 -0.69 7.43
CA SER A 144 -17.73 0.18 8.32
C SER A 144 -19.14 0.49 7.80
N GLU A 145 -19.38 0.33 6.50
CA GLU A 145 -20.72 0.44 5.89
C GLU A 145 -21.63 -0.71 6.32
N LEU A 146 -21.05 -1.88 6.62
CA LEU A 146 -21.77 -3.12 6.92
C LEU A 146 -21.77 -3.47 8.40
N VAL A 147 -20.67 -3.19 9.11
CA VAL A 147 -20.46 -3.61 10.50
C VAL A 147 -20.11 -2.40 11.36
N LYS A 148 -20.83 -2.19 12.45
CA LYS A 148 -20.59 -1.14 13.45
C LYS A 148 -19.80 -1.69 14.64
N PRO A 149 -19.05 -0.84 15.38
CA PRO A 149 -18.15 -1.28 16.45
C PRO A 149 -18.74 -2.21 17.52
N LYS A 150 -20.04 -2.07 17.82
CA LYS A 150 -20.72 -2.85 18.87
C LYS A 150 -21.31 -4.18 18.37
N GLN A 151 -21.17 -4.50 17.09
CA GLN A 151 -21.74 -5.73 16.49
C GLN A 151 -20.83 -6.96 16.67
N GLY A 152 -19.61 -6.77 17.17
CA GLY A 152 -18.68 -7.83 17.51
C GLY A 152 -17.26 -7.51 17.07
N LYS A 153 -16.38 -8.50 17.21
CA LYS A 153 -14.94 -8.35 16.99
C LYS A 153 -14.59 -8.37 15.50
N ILE A 154 -13.56 -7.63 15.11
CA ILE A 154 -13.05 -7.61 13.73
C ILE A 154 -11.72 -8.35 13.67
N ALA A 155 -11.64 -9.38 12.83
CA ALA A 155 -10.38 -10.07 12.56
C ALA A 155 -9.51 -9.24 11.60
N VAL A 156 -8.21 -9.14 11.87
CA VAL A 156 -7.25 -8.53 10.93
C VAL A 156 -6.09 -9.50 10.70
N SER A 157 -6.00 -10.07 9.51
CA SER A 157 -4.88 -10.94 9.14
C SER A 157 -3.66 -10.15 8.67
N GLY A 158 -2.48 -10.79 8.71
CA GLY A 158 -1.23 -10.13 8.32
C GLY A 158 -0.94 -8.89 9.16
N ALA A 159 -1.36 -8.88 10.44
CA ALA A 159 -1.47 -7.67 11.25
C ALA A 159 -0.14 -6.92 11.48
N THR A 160 1.00 -7.59 11.29
CA THR A 160 2.34 -6.97 11.40
C THR A 160 2.88 -6.43 10.06
N GLY A 161 2.15 -6.62 8.97
CA GLY A 161 2.47 -6.06 7.65
C GLY A 161 1.98 -4.64 7.48
N GLY A 162 2.32 -3.99 6.35
CA GLY A 162 1.97 -2.59 6.10
C GLY A 162 0.45 -2.31 6.15
N VAL A 163 -0.35 -3.09 5.41
CA VAL A 163 -1.81 -2.91 5.37
C VAL A 163 -2.45 -3.35 6.70
N GLY A 164 -2.04 -4.51 7.23
CA GLY A 164 -2.61 -5.06 8.45
C GLY A 164 -2.41 -4.16 9.68
N SER A 165 -1.20 -3.64 9.88
CA SER A 165 -0.89 -2.78 11.03
C SER A 165 -1.69 -1.46 11.00
N LEU A 166 -1.79 -0.83 9.84
CA LEU A 166 -2.61 0.37 9.66
C LEU A 166 -4.10 0.05 9.82
N SER A 167 -4.56 -1.11 9.36
CA SER A 167 -5.94 -1.55 9.56
C SER A 167 -6.29 -1.72 11.04
N VAL A 168 -5.39 -2.34 11.83
CA VAL A 168 -5.55 -2.45 13.30
C VAL A 168 -5.67 -1.07 13.93
N ALA A 169 -4.75 -0.15 13.61
CA ALA A 169 -4.74 1.19 14.18
C ALA A 169 -5.99 2.00 13.83
N ILE A 170 -6.43 1.96 12.58
CA ILE A 170 -7.62 2.69 12.12
C ILE A 170 -8.88 2.11 12.78
N LEU A 171 -9.06 0.79 12.78
CA LEU A 171 -10.23 0.15 13.41
C LEU A 171 -10.31 0.43 14.92
N ALA A 172 -9.17 0.31 15.62
CA ALA A 172 -9.10 0.61 17.04
C ALA A 172 -9.46 2.09 17.33
N LYS A 173 -8.97 3.02 16.49
CA LYS A 173 -9.31 4.45 16.59
C LYS A 173 -10.80 4.72 16.37
N LEU A 174 -11.45 3.95 15.50
CA LEU A 174 -12.89 4.02 15.23
C LEU A 174 -13.75 3.27 16.28
N GLY A 175 -13.11 2.63 17.27
CA GLY A 175 -13.77 2.00 18.41
C GLY A 175 -14.13 0.53 18.21
N TYR A 176 -13.69 -0.11 17.13
CA TYR A 176 -13.88 -1.55 16.93
C TYR A 176 -12.99 -2.36 17.89
N GLU A 177 -13.49 -3.53 18.30
CA GLU A 177 -12.68 -4.52 19.01
C GLU A 177 -11.92 -5.37 17.99
N VAL A 178 -10.61 -5.15 17.89
CA VAL A 178 -9.77 -5.80 16.87
C VAL A 178 -9.10 -7.05 17.43
N ILE A 179 -9.20 -8.15 16.70
CA ILE A 179 -8.38 -9.36 16.88
C ILE A 179 -7.30 -9.37 15.81
N ALA A 180 -6.05 -9.17 16.20
CA ALA A 180 -4.93 -9.19 15.28
C ALA A 180 -4.41 -10.62 15.08
N ILE A 181 -4.32 -11.06 13.83
CA ILE A 181 -3.80 -12.39 13.47
C ILE A 181 -2.38 -12.22 12.90
N THR A 182 -1.41 -12.89 13.54
CA THR A 182 0.01 -12.78 13.17
C THR A 182 0.75 -14.12 13.26
N GLY A 183 1.78 -14.31 12.44
CA GLY A 183 2.73 -15.42 12.58
C GLY A 183 3.89 -15.10 13.53
N LYS A 184 4.03 -13.86 13.96
CA LYS A 184 5.17 -13.36 14.75
C LYS A 184 4.79 -13.23 16.21
N GLU A 185 5.27 -14.15 17.04
CA GLU A 185 4.97 -14.19 18.48
C GLU A 185 5.59 -13.03 19.27
N ASP A 186 6.74 -12.55 18.80
CA ASP A 186 7.53 -11.44 19.34
C ASP A 186 6.91 -10.06 19.08
N GLU A 187 6.04 -9.93 18.09
CA GLU A 187 5.39 -8.66 17.71
C GLU A 187 4.07 -8.38 18.46
N LYS A 188 3.76 -9.16 19.50
CA LYS A 188 2.51 -8.98 20.26
C LYS A 188 2.42 -7.59 20.91
N ALA A 189 3.51 -7.11 21.49
CA ALA A 189 3.55 -5.81 22.14
C ALA A 189 3.22 -4.67 21.16
N PHE A 190 3.81 -4.72 19.97
CA PHE A 190 3.53 -3.77 18.89
C PHE A 190 2.05 -3.77 18.49
N LEU A 191 1.43 -4.94 18.33
CA LEU A 191 0.01 -5.03 17.96
C LEU A 191 -0.93 -4.48 19.05
N PHE A 192 -0.59 -4.66 20.33
CA PHE A 192 -1.33 -4.04 21.43
C PHE A 192 -1.16 -2.52 21.45
N GLU A 193 0.05 -2.02 21.15
CA GLU A 193 0.31 -0.57 21.02
C GLU A 193 -0.54 0.07 19.91
N LEU A 194 -0.70 -0.63 18.78
CA LEU A 194 -1.60 -0.21 17.70
C LEU A 194 -3.09 -0.23 18.08
N GLY A 195 -3.45 -0.93 19.15
CA GLY A 195 -4.82 -0.96 19.68
C GLY A 195 -5.58 -2.27 19.47
N ALA A 196 -4.90 -3.37 19.07
CA ALA A 196 -5.51 -4.69 19.12
C ALA A 196 -6.00 -5.03 20.53
N LYS A 197 -7.14 -5.72 20.64
CA LYS A 197 -7.68 -6.20 21.92
C LYS A 197 -7.24 -7.62 22.23
N GLU A 198 -7.16 -8.44 21.21
CA GLU A 198 -6.71 -9.83 21.31
C GLU A 198 -5.78 -10.13 20.14
N ILE A 199 -4.94 -11.15 20.33
CA ILE A 199 -4.00 -11.61 19.30
C ILE A 199 -4.20 -13.11 19.13
N LEU A 200 -4.40 -13.54 17.89
CA LEU A 200 -4.39 -14.94 17.49
C LEU A 200 -3.13 -15.22 16.69
N LEU A 201 -2.43 -16.30 17.00
CA LEU A 201 -1.32 -16.74 16.17
C LEU A 201 -1.86 -17.45 14.93
N ARG A 202 -1.10 -17.35 13.85
CA ARG A 202 -1.41 -18.03 12.58
C ARG A 202 -1.76 -19.50 12.78
N LYS A 203 -0.94 -20.22 13.57
CA LYS A 203 -1.14 -21.64 13.89
C LYS A 203 -2.47 -21.93 14.60
N GLU A 204 -3.03 -20.96 15.32
CA GLU A 204 -4.30 -21.14 16.07
C GLU A 204 -5.52 -21.01 15.16
N ILE A 205 -5.43 -20.19 14.10
CA ILE A 205 -6.52 -20.06 13.13
C ILE A 205 -6.47 -21.13 12.04
N GLU A 206 -5.29 -21.62 11.69
CA GLU A 206 -5.11 -22.66 10.67
C GLU A 206 -5.58 -24.05 11.15
N THR A 207 -5.62 -24.31 12.46
CA THR A 207 -5.94 -25.65 12.98
C THR A 207 -7.41 -26.11 12.82
N GLU A 208 -8.34 -25.26 12.37
CA GLU A 208 -9.78 -25.61 12.30
C GLU A 208 -10.25 -26.20 10.94
N GLU A 209 -9.34 -26.84 10.19
CA GLU A 209 -9.48 -27.17 8.76
C GLU A 209 -10.66 -28.05 8.32
N SER A 210 -11.29 -28.83 9.21
CA SER A 210 -12.19 -29.92 8.75
C SER A 210 -13.67 -29.55 8.58
N ARG A 211 -14.14 -28.42 9.11
CA ARG A 211 -15.59 -28.10 9.12
C ARG A 211 -15.94 -26.97 8.14
N PRO A 212 -17.03 -27.10 7.36
CA PRO A 212 -17.52 -26.02 6.49
C PRO A 212 -18.02 -24.78 7.25
N LEU A 213 -18.39 -24.92 8.53
CA LEU A 213 -18.83 -23.85 9.40
C LEU A 213 -18.16 -23.99 10.77
N LEU A 214 -17.62 -22.89 11.27
CA LEU A 214 -17.02 -22.78 12.59
C LEU A 214 -17.95 -21.95 13.49
N LYS A 215 -17.60 -21.85 14.76
CA LYS A 215 -18.36 -20.99 15.68
C LYS A 215 -18.20 -19.53 15.22
N GLY A 216 -19.29 -18.79 15.17
CA GLY A 216 -19.25 -17.35 14.93
C GLY A 216 -18.42 -16.62 16.00
N GLN A 217 -17.36 -15.95 15.58
CA GLN A 217 -16.39 -15.24 16.41
C GLN A 217 -16.26 -13.78 16.00
N PHE A 218 -16.40 -13.49 14.70
CA PHE A 218 -16.12 -12.18 14.14
C PHE A 218 -17.38 -11.55 13.56
N ALA A 219 -17.58 -10.26 13.80
CA ALA A 219 -18.56 -9.47 13.07
C ALA A 219 -18.06 -9.11 11.66
N GLY A 220 -16.74 -9.16 11.43
CA GLY A 220 -16.16 -9.05 10.10
C GLY A 220 -14.65 -9.24 10.10
N GLY A 221 -14.03 -9.14 8.93
CA GLY A 221 -12.60 -9.37 8.75
C GLY A 221 -11.94 -8.48 7.70
N ILE A 222 -10.71 -8.05 7.99
CA ILE A 222 -9.76 -7.51 7.00
C ILE A 222 -8.71 -8.59 6.77
N ASP A 223 -8.67 -9.13 5.57
CA ASP A 223 -7.68 -10.13 5.19
C ASP A 223 -6.65 -9.57 4.19
N THR A 224 -5.37 -9.77 4.50
CA THR A 224 -4.25 -9.36 3.64
C THR A 224 -3.35 -10.53 3.27
N VAL A 225 -3.78 -11.77 3.51
CA VAL A 225 -2.95 -12.98 3.39
C VAL A 225 -3.55 -14.03 2.45
N GLY A 226 -4.87 -14.19 2.45
CA GLY A 226 -5.56 -15.23 1.69
C GLY A 226 -5.40 -16.64 2.27
N GLY A 227 -5.70 -17.65 1.45
CA GLY A 227 -5.54 -19.07 1.77
C GLY A 227 -6.36 -19.52 2.99
N ALA A 228 -5.82 -20.48 3.74
CA ALA A 228 -6.49 -21.10 4.89
C ALA A 228 -6.91 -20.07 5.97
N ILE A 229 -6.15 -18.97 6.12
CA ILE A 229 -6.51 -17.90 7.06
C ILE A 229 -7.81 -17.23 6.64
N LEU A 230 -7.92 -16.81 5.38
CA LEU A 230 -9.14 -16.20 4.85
C LEU A 230 -10.32 -17.17 4.96
N GLU A 231 -10.12 -18.43 4.57
CA GLU A 231 -11.15 -19.47 4.65
C GLU A 231 -11.69 -19.62 6.09
N ASN A 232 -10.81 -19.67 7.09
CA ASN A 232 -11.21 -19.86 8.47
C ASN A 232 -11.77 -18.58 9.12
N ILE A 233 -11.35 -17.40 8.66
CA ILE A 233 -12.05 -16.14 8.97
C ILE A 233 -13.49 -16.23 8.48
N ILE A 234 -13.72 -16.51 7.18
CA ILE A 234 -15.05 -16.59 6.56
C ILE A 234 -15.95 -17.60 7.31
N LYS A 235 -15.44 -18.80 7.60
CA LYS A 235 -16.18 -19.84 8.35
C LYS A 235 -16.54 -19.43 9.78
N SER A 236 -15.89 -18.40 10.33
CA SER A 236 -16.06 -17.89 11.70
C SER A 236 -16.74 -16.52 11.76
N VAL A 237 -17.22 -15.98 10.63
CA VAL A 237 -17.98 -14.72 10.63
C VAL A 237 -19.42 -14.97 11.08
N ASN A 238 -19.95 -14.06 11.89
CA ASN A 238 -21.33 -14.05 12.34
C ASN A 238 -22.30 -13.85 11.17
N ASN A 239 -23.57 -14.20 11.35
CA ASN A 239 -24.59 -13.91 10.35
C ASN A 239 -24.59 -12.41 10.00
N MET A 240 -24.65 -12.08 8.70
CA MET A 240 -24.56 -10.70 8.18
C MET A 240 -23.23 -9.97 8.46
N GLY A 241 -22.17 -10.69 8.83
CA GLY A 241 -20.84 -10.08 8.95
C GLY A 241 -20.19 -9.78 7.60
N ALA A 242 -19.08 -9.03 7.64
CA ALA A 242 -18.43 -8.46 6.46
C ALA A 242 -16.97 -8.90 6.28
#